data_AF-A0A429PAF6-F1
#
_entry.id   AF-A0A429PAF6-F1
#
_cell.length_a   1.000
_cell.length_b   1.000
_cell.length_c   1.000
_cell.angle_alpha   90.00
_cell.angle_beta   90.00
_cell.angle_gamma   90.00
#
_symmetry.space_group_name_H-M   'P 1'
#
loop_
_entity.id
_entity.type
_entity.pdbx_description
1 polymer ?
#
loop_
_entity_poly.entity_id
_entity_poly.type
_entity_poly.pdbx_seq_one_letter_code
_entity_poly.pdbx_strand_id
1 'polypeptide(L)'
;MKRETRELPLTVEEFEAFYVQSVGRLTGQLYVMLGDLQEAEDVVQEAFVKGWNRRRHLDGDSGPEAWIRTVAWRLAVSRWRFRRRTADAWNRRAAPPHTAGPGPEHVVL
;
A
#
# COMPACT_ATOMS: atom_id res chain seq x y z
N MET A 1 18.13 -34.70 21.62
CA MET A 1 17.04 -34.36 22.57
C MET A 1 17.08 -32.85 22.84
N LYS A 2 16.35 -32.06 22.04
CA LYS A 2 15.80 -30.74 22.37
C LYS A 2 14.56 -30.59 21.48
N ARG A 3 13.38 -30.86 22.03
CA ARG A 3 12.13 -30.47 21.39
C ARG A 3 12.01 -28.97 21.64
N GLU A 4 12.56 -28.17 20.73
CA GLU A 4 12.32 -26.72 20.75
C GLU A 4 10.83 -26.49 20.52
N THR A 5 10.24 -25.75 21.44
CA THR A 5 8.84 -25.37 21.51
C THR A 5 8.40 -24.84 20.15
N ARG A 6 7.65 -25.65 19.39
CA ARG A 6 6.96 -25.16 18.21
C ARG A 6 5.86 -24.25 18.72
N GLU A 7 6.14 -22.95 18.80
CA GLU A 7 5.11 -21.93 19.09
C GLU A 7 3.95 -22.19 18.14
N LEU A 8 2.77 -22.37 18.74
CA LEU A 8 1.56 -22.59 17.97
C LEU A 8 1.27 -21.29 17.22
N PRO A 9 0.81 -21.39 15.96
CA PRO A 9 0.47 -20.19 15.21
C PRO A 9 -0.57 -19.37 15.98
N LEU A 10 -0.45 -18.04 15.94
CA LEU A 10 -1.43 -17.11 16.55
C LEU A 10 -2.86 -17.64 16.38
N THR A 11 -3.56 -17.78 17.50
CA THR A 11 -4.95 -18.22 17.52
C THR A 11 -5.86 -17.17 16.90
N VAL A 12 -7.14 -17.50 16.70
CA VAL A 12 -8.13 -16.54 16.20
C VAL A 12 -8.23 -15.37 17.18
N GLU A 13 -8.31 -15.68 18.47
CA GLU A 13 -8.52 -14.74 19.56
C GLU A 13 -7.29 -13.83 19.76
N GLU A 14 -6.07 -14.39 19.68
CA GLU A 14 -4.83 -13.62 19.75
C GLU A 14 -4.70 -12.67 18.57
N PHE A 15 -5.05 -13.12 17.37
CA PHE A 15 -5.01 -12.29 16.18
C PHE A 15 -6.07 -11.18 16.20
N GLU A 16 -7.28 -11.47 16.68
CA GLU A 16 -8.34 -10.49 16.86
C GLU A 16 -7.93 -9.42 17.88
N ALA A 17 -7.39 -9.83 19.03
CA ALA A 17 -6.89 -8.90 20.03
C ALA A 17 -5.76 -8.03 19.46
N PHE A 18 -4.84 -8.61 18.70
CA PHE A 18 -3.79 -7.89 17.99
C PHE A 18 -4.35 -6.88 16.98
N TYR A 19 -5.36 -7.27 16.20
CA TYR A 19 -6.04 -6.41 15.23
C TYR A 19 -6.65 -5.19 15.91
N VAL A 20 -7.48 -5.40 16.94
CA VAL A 20 -8.16 -4.31 17.67
C VAL A 20 -7.16 -3.31 18.26
N GLN A 21 -6.03 -3.80 18.80
CA GLN A 21 -4.99 -2.95 19.40
C GLN A 21 -4.18 -2.13 18.40
N SER A 22 -4.14 -2.56 17.13
CA SER A 22 -3.17 -2.05 16.15
C SER A 22 -3.83 -1.31 14.98
N VAL A 23 -5.06 -1.68 14.58
CA VAL A 23 -5.71 -1.18 13.37
C VAL A 23 -5.81 0.34 13.34
N GLY A 24 -6.32 0.97 14.42
CA GLY A 24 -6.49 2.42 14.46
C GLY A 24 -5.18 3.19 14.34
N ARG A 25 -4.13 2.73 15.03
CA ARG A 25 -2.79 3.35 14.99
C ARG A 25 -2.18 3.24 13.59
N LEU A 26 -2.27 2.07 12.95
CA LEU A 26 -1.74 1.85 11.60
C LEU A 26 -2.53 2.65 10.54
N THR A 27 -3.85 2.71 10.67
CA THR A 27 -4.69 3.53 9.78
C THR A 27 -4.32 5.00 9.89
N GLY A 28 -4.16 5.53 11.11
CA GLY A 28 -3.73 6.92 11.31
C GLY A 28 -2.36 7.22 10.70
N GLN A 29 -1.39 6.32 10.84
CA GLN A 29 -0.06 6.46 10.23
C GLN A 29 -0.13 6.51 8.70
N LEU A 30 -0.91 5.62 8.08
CA LEU A 30 -1.05 5.60 6.63
C LEU A 30 -1.93 6.73 6.10
N TYR A 31 -2.90 7.19 6.87
CA TYR A 31 -3.69 8.37 6.52
C TYR A 31 -2.80 9.61 6.39
N VAL A 32 -1.89 9.84 7.34
CA VAL A 32 -0.91 10.95 7.24
C VAL A 32 -0.05 10.85 5.98
N MET A 33 0.26 9.64 5.53
CA MET A 33 1.08 9.40 4.34
C MET A 33 0.30 9.56 3.03
N LEU A 34 -0.94 9.03 2.97
CA LEU A 34 -1.73 8.93 1.75
C LEU A 34 -2.67 10.13 1.54
N GLY A 35 -3.03 10.83 2.61
CA GLY A 35 -4.00 11.93 2.60
C GLY A 35 -5.45 11.48 2.36
N ASP A 36 -5.71 10.18 2.35
CA ASP A 36 -7.01 9.56 2.06
C ASP A 36 -7.29 8.48 3.10
N LEU A 37 -8.37 8.66 3.88
CA LEU A 37 -8.72 7.75 4.97
C LEU A 37 -9.19 6.39 4.44
N GLN A 38 -9.98 6.39 3.37
CA GLN A 38 -10.48 5.16 2.77
C GLN A 38 -9.32 4.33 2.22
N GLU A 39 -8.37 4.99 1.52
CA GLU A 39 -7.20 4.31 0.99
C GLU A 39 -6.32 3.73 2.12
N ALA A 40 -6.20 4.46 3.24
CA ALA A 40 -5.47 3.99 4.41
C ALA A 40 -6.13 2.77 5.07
N GLU A 41 -7.44 2.79 5.28
CA GLU A 41 -8.22 1.67 5.83
C GLU A 41 -8.09 0.43 4.94
N ASP A 42 -8.26 0.58 3.62
CA ASP A 42 -8.14 -0.52 2.67
C ASP A 42 -6.74 -1.17 2.72
N VAL A 43 -5.69 -0.36 2.78
CA VAL A 43 -4.31 -0.87 2.86
C VAL A 43 -4.07 -1.63 4.16
N VAL A 44 -4.54 -1.11 5.29
CA VAL A 44 -4.40 -1.76 6.60
C VAL A 44 -5.17 -3.07 6.62
N GLN A 45 -6.43 -3.07 6.19
CA GLN A 45 -7.26 -4.28 6.11
C GLN A 45 -6.61 -5.34 5.20
N GLU A 46 -6.13 -4.95 4.02
CA GLU A 46 -5.43 -5.85 3.11
C GLU A 46 -4.17 -6.46 3.75
N ALA A 47 -3.42 -5.67 4.52
CA ALA A 47 -2.26 -6.16 5.27
C ALA A 47 -2.65 -7.18 6.34
N PHE A 48 -3.72 -6.93 7.11
CA PHE A 48 -4.24 -7.88 8.10
C PHE A 48 -4.77 -9.17 7.46
N VAL A 49 -5.49 -9.09 6.35
CA VAL A 49 -5.94 -10.28 5.59
C VAL A 49 -4.75 -11.12 5.14
N LYS A 50 -3.68 -10.48 4.63
CA LYS A 50 -2.44 -11.17 4.27
C LYS A 50 -1.74 -11.76 5.48
N GLY A 51 -1.77 -11.07 6.62
CA GLY A 51 -1.24 -11.53 7.90
C GLY A 51 -1.94 -12.78 8.39
N TRP A 52 -3.27 -12.78 8.39
CA TRP A 52 -4.09 -13.93 8.80
C TRP A 52 -3.75 -15.21 8.03
N ASN A 53 -3.58 -15.08 6.71
CA ASN A 53 -3.18 -16.17 5.83
C ASN A 53 -1.76 -16.69 6.12
N ARG A 54 -0.90 -15.87 6.72
CA ARG A 54 0.49 -16.19 7.05
C ARG A 54 0.75 -16.33 8.54
N ARG A 55 -0.30 -16.37 9.37
CA ARG A 55 -0.20 -16.29 10.84
C ARG A 55 0.70 -17.35 11.49
N ARG A 56 0.96 -18.46 10.80
CA ARG A 56 1.92 -19.49 11.23
C ARG A 56 3.38 -19.08 11.18
N HIS A 57 3.68 -17.93 10.60
CA HIS A 57 5.05 -17.43 10.39
C HIS A 57 5.18 -15.96 10.85
N LEU A 58 4.21 -15.45 11.61
CA LEU A 58 4.23 -14.06 12.09
C LEU A 58 5.11 -13.86 13.33
N ASP A 59 5.52 -14.93 14.01
CA ASP A 59 6.35 -14.92 15.22
C ASP A 59 7.87 -14.80 14.93
N GLY A 60 8.25 -14.23 13.79
CA GLY A 60 9.66 -13.91 13.52
C GLY A 60 10.21 -12.84 14.48
N ASP A 61 11.52 -12.63 14.49
CA ASP A 61 12.27 -11.80 15.46
C ASP A 61 11.70 -10.38 15.75
N SER A 62 10.90 -9.82 14.84
CA SER A 62 10.30 -8.47 14.97
C SER A 62 8.83 -8.46 15.41
N GLY A 63 8.19 -9.63 15.48
CA GLY A 63 6.79 -9.81 15.86
C GLY A 63 5.74 -9.44 14.78
N PRO A 64 4.47 -9.78 15.02
CA PRO A 64 3.38 -9.65 14.06
C PRO A 64 3.11 -8.21 13.63
N GLU A 65 3.19 -7.23 14.54
CA GLU A 65 2.93 -5.82 14.21
C GLU A 65 3.96 -5.26 13.23
N ALA A 66 5.24 -5.58 13.42
CA ALA A 66 6.30 -5.13 12.52
C ALA A 66 6.12 -5.68 11.10
N TRP A 67 5.69 -6.94 10.99
CA TRP A 67 5.36 -7.55 9.71
C TRP A 67 4.18 -6.84 9.04
N ILE A 68 3.07 -6.62 9.76
CA ILE A 68 1.89 -5.93 9.24
C ILE A 68 2.26 -4.53 8.76
N ARG A 69 3.00 -3.77 9.56
CA ARG A 69 3.46 -2.42 9.20
C ARG A 69 4.29 -2.43 7.93
N THR A 70 5.18 -3.40 7.77
CA THR A 70 6.00 -3.56 6.56
C THR A 70 5.14 -3.83 5.32
N VAL A 71 4.15 -4.71 5.43
CA VAL A 71 3.24 -5.01 4.31
C VAL A 71 2.38 -3.81 3.97
N ALA A 72 1.78 -3.16 4.97
CA ALA A 72 0.97 -1.97 4.81
C ALA A 72 1.75 -0.84 4.13
N TRP A 73 2.99 -0.58 4.57
CA TRP A 73 3.87 0.41 3.95
C TRP A 73 4.16 0.10 2.47
N ARG A 74 4.47 -1.17 2.15
CA ARG A 74 4.73 -1.58 0.76
C ARG A 74 3.50 -1.40 -0.13
N LEU A 75 2.32 -1.70 0.38
CA LEU A 75 1.05 -1.48 -0.32
C LEU A 75 0.80 0.01 -0.57
N ALA A 76 0.93 0.85 0.46
CA ALA A 76 0.77 2.29 0.37
C ALA A 76 1.74 2.90 -0.68
N VAL A 77 3.04 2.54 -0.61
CA VAL A 77 4.04 2.99 -1.59
C VAL A 77 3.70 2.53 -3.02
N SER A 78 3.22 1.29 -3.18
CA SER A 78 2.82 0.77 -4.49
C SER A 78 1.66 1.56 -5.09
N ARG A 79 0.61 1.81 -4.30
CA ARG A 79 -0.57 2.57 -4.73
C ARG A 79 -0.21 4.02 -5.05
N TRP A 80 0.58 4.68 -4.20
CA TRP A 80 1.09 6.04 -4.46
C TRP A 80 1.87 6.13 -5.77
N ARG A 81 2.79 5.18 -6.02
CA ARG A 81 3.55 5.14 -7.28
C ARG A 81 2.65 4.91 -8.49
N PHE A 82 1.64 4.05 -8.38
CA PHE A 82 0.68 3.83 -9.46
C PHE A 82 -0.10 5.11 -9.76
N ARG A 83 -0.69 5.77 -8.75
CA ARG A 83 -1.41 7.04 -8.90
C ARG A 83 -0.55 8.12 -9.56
N ARG A 84 0.70 8.27 -9.12
CA ARG A 84 1.63 9.25 -9.70
C ARG A 84 1.92 8.96 -11.18
N ARG A 85 2.22 7.71 -11.53
CA ARG A 85 2.44 7.31 -12.94
C ARG A 85 1.21 7.54 -13.81
N THR A 86 0.02 7.26 -13.28
CA THR A 86 -1.25 7.49 -13.99
C THR A 86 -1.46 8.98 -14.24
N ALA A 87 -1.25 9.83 -13.23
CA ALA A 87 -1.29 11.28 -13.39
C ALA A 87 -0.27 11.80 -14.41
N ASP A 88 0.98 11.33 -14.35
CA ASP A 88 2.04 11.68 -15.30
C ASP A 88 1.68 11.25 -16.74
N ALA A 89 1.04 10.10 -16.91
CA ALA A 89 0.59 9.62 -18.21
C ALA A 89 -0.58 10.45 -18.76
N TRP A 90 -1.50 10.87 -17.89
CA TRP A 90 -2.63 11.73 -18.27
C TRP A 90 -2.14 13.12 -18.68
N ASN A 91 -1.23 13.73 -17.89
CA ASN A 91 -0.63 15.03 -18.22
C ASN A 91 0.11 15.00 -19.57
N ARG A 92 0.84 13.91 -19.86
CA ARG A 92 1.51 13.74 -21.17
C ARG A 92 0.55 13.61 -22.34
N ARG A 93 -0.66 13.06 -22.14
CA ARG A 93 -1.70 12.96 -23.18
C ARG A 93 -2.48 14.27 -23.35
N ALA A 94 -2.62 15.04 -22.28
CA ALA A 94 -3.39 16.29 -22.28
C ALA A 94 -2.63 17.48 -22.92
N ALA A 95 -1.31 17.40 -23.08
CA ALA A 95 -0.55 18.39 -23.83
C ALA A 95 -0.72 18.15 -25.35
N PRO A 96 -1.47 18.98 -26.10
CA PRO A 96 -1.46 18.88 -27.55
C PRO A 96 -0.03 19.14 -28.05
N PRO A 97 0.46 18.44 -29.09
CA PRO A 97 1.70 18.84 -29.73
C PRO A 97 1.54 20.29 -30.15
N HIS A 98 2.48 21.15 -29.74
CA HIS A 98 2.59 22.49 -30.31
C HIS A 98 3.07 22.31 -31.75
N THR A 99 2.16 21.97 -32.66
CA THR A 99 2.38 22.18 -34.07
C THR A 99 2.41 23.68 -34.27
N ALA A 100 3.57 24.22 -34.65
CA ALA A 100 3.59 25.53 -35.29
C ALA A 100 2.61 25.44 -36.47
N GLY A 101 1.65 26.36 -36.54
CA GLY A 101 0.78 26.45 -37.71
C GLY A 101 1.65 26.58 -38.97
N PRO A 102 1.19 26.08 -40.13
CA PRO A 102 1.94 26.26 -41.37
C PRO A 102 2.25 27.75 -41.55
N GLY A 103 3.53 28.06 -41.79
CA GLY A 103 3.96 29.42 -42.02
C GLY A 103 3.33 30.00 -43.29
N PRO A 104 3.31 31.33 -43.42
CA PRO A 104 2.65 32.03 -44.53
C PRO A 104 3.14 31.62 -45.93
N GLU A 105 4.28 30.93 -46.02
CA GLU A 105 4.89 30.43 -47.26
C GLU A 105 4.13 29.29 -47.97
N HIS A 106 3.05 28.75 -47.40
CA HIS A 106 2.31 27.61 -47.99
C HIS A 106 0.93 27.95 -48.59
N VAL A 107 0.56 29.22 -48.74
CA VAL A 107 -0.64 29.60 -49.52
C VAL A 107 -0.25 29.72 -50.99
N VAL A 108 -0.36 28.61 -51.72
CA VAL A 108 -0.26 28.61 -53.19
C VAL A 108 -1.60 29.12 -53.73
N LEU A 109 -1.57 30.30 -54.36
CA LEU A 109 -2.65 30.83 -55.21
C LEU A 109 -2.46 30.37 -56.66
#